data_AF-A0A973WIU4-F1
#
_entry.id   AF-A0A973WIU4-F1
#
_cell.length_a   1.000
_cell.length_b   1.000
_cell.length_c   1.000
_cell.angle_alpha   90.00
_cell.angle_beta   90.00
_cell.angle_gamma   90.00
#
_symmetry.space_group_name_H-M   'P 1'
#
loop_
_entity.id
_entity.type
_entity.pdbx_description
1 polymer ?
#
loop_
_entity_poly.entity_id
_entity_poly.type
_entity_poly.pdbx_seq_one_letter_code
_entity_poly.pdbx_strand_id
1 'polypeptide(L)' 'NREVMGATNPADAEAGTIRKEFALSIGENSVHGSDAPETAAEEIAFWFAGCEVVG' A
#
# COMPACT_ATOMS: atom_id res chain seq x y z
N ASN A 1 -3.18 8.61 -2.01
CA ASN A 1 -2.29 7.66 -1.29
C ASN A 1 -1.75 6.54 -2.18
N ARG A 2 -2.61 5.84 -2.96
CA ARG A 2 -2.17 4.79 -3.91
C ARG A 2 -1.12 5.24 -4.95
N GLU A 3 -1.18 6.50 -5.36
CA GLU A 3 -0.24 7.10 -6.32
C GLU A 3 1.23 7.01 -5.89
N VAL A 4 1.52 7.16 -4.59
CA VAL A 4 2.89 7.06 -4.05
C VAL A 4 3.45 5.64 -4.20
N MET A 5 2.58 4.63 -4.05
CA MET A 5 2.99 3.23 -4.19
C MET A 5 3.23 2.83 -5.65
N GLY A 6 2.42 3.33 -6.58
CA GLY A 6 2.43 2.92 -7.99
C GLY A 6 1.56 1.70 -8.30
N ALA A 7 1.51 1.33 -9.59
CA ALA A 7 0.75 0.19 -10.10
C ALA A 7 1.17 -1.13 -9.42
N THR A 8 0.26 -2.10 -9.32
CA THR A 8 0.53 -3.39 -8.64
C THR A 8 1.64 -4.18 -9.32
N ASN A 9 1.70 -4.13 -10.65
CA ASN A 9 2.82 -4.65 -11.43
C ASN A 9 3.93 -3.58 -11.51
N PRO A 10 5.14 -3.85 -11.00
CA PRO A 10 6.25 -2.90 -11.05
C PRO A 10 6.64 -2.45 -12.48
N ALA A 11 6.42 -3.32 -13.46
CA ALA A 11 6.67 -2.99 -14.87
C ALA A 11 5.80 -1.82 -15.34
N ASP A 12 4.57 -1.74 -14.84
CA ASP A 12 3.55 -0.74 -15.20
C ASP A 12 3.55 0.47 -14.24
N ALA A 13 4.40 0.47 -13.21
CA ALA A 13 4.49 1.56 -12.25
C ALA A 13 5.27 2.75 -12.82
N GLU A 14 4.82 3.97 -12.51
CA GLU A 14 5.44 5.22 -12.93
C GLU A 14 6.78 5.44 -12.22
N ALA A 15 7.72 6.14 -12.88
CA ALA A 15 9.00 6.51 -12.30
C ALA A 15 8.83 7.35 -11.02
N GLY A 16 9.65 7.09 -10.00
CA GLY A 16 9.56 7.76 -8.69
C GLY A 16 8.54 7.17 -7.72
N THR A 17 7.78 6.14 -8.12
CA THR A 17 6.89 5.40 -7.22
C THR A 17 7.65 4.28 -6.50
N ILE A 18 7.21 3.92 -5.29
CA ILE A 18 7.87 2.89 -4.47
C ILE A 18 8.02 1.57 -5.24
N ARG A 19 6.97 1.12 -5.93
CA ARG A 19 7.02 -0.14 -6.68
C ARG A 19 7.93 -0.05 -7.90
N LYS A 20 8.08 1.10 -8.53
CA LYS A 20 9.02 1.23 -9.64
C LYS A 20 10.48 1.13 -9.18
N GLU A 21 10.76 1.63 -7.99
CA GLU A 21 12.13 1.69 -7.46
C GLU A 21 12.56 0.42 -6.72
N PHE A 22 11.64 -0.24 -6.00
CA PHE A 22 12.02 -1.25 -5.01
C PHE A 22 11.37 -2.62 -5.17
N ALA A 23 10.39 -2.80 -6.06
CA ALA A 23 9.72 -4.08 -6.22
C ALA A 23 10.44 -5.02 -7.20
N LEU A 24 10.39 -6.32 -6.91
CA LEU A 24 11.04 -7.36 -7.72
C LEU A 24 10.08 -7.99 -8.73
N SER A 25 8.82 -8.17 -8.35
CA SER A 25 7.80 -8.85 -9.17
C SER A 25 6.39 -8.43 -8.76
N ILE A 26 5.36 -8.95 -9.44
CA ILE A 26 3.95 -8.72 -9.06
C ILE A 26 3.66 -9.29 -7.66
N GLY A 27 4.23 -10.45 -7.32
CA GLY A 27 4.04 -11.10 -6.02
C GLY A 27 4.93 -10.49 -4.91
N GLU A 28 6.07 -9.92 -5.29
CA GLU A 28 7.03 -9.30 -4.37
C GLU A 28 7.12 -7.80 -4.66
N ASN A 29 5.99 -7.10 -4.47
CA ASN A 29 5.82 -5.70 -4.85
C ASN A 29 6.02 -4.68 -3.71
N SER A 30 6.80 -5.07 -2.70
CA SER A 30 7.32 -4.26 -1.58
C SER A 30 6.30 -3.70 -0.58
N VAL A 31 5.15 -3.19 -1.02
CA VAL A 31 4.21 -2.45 -0.16
C VAL A 31 2.75 -2.81 -0.44
N HIS A 32 1.98 -2.89 0.65
CA HIS A 32 0.52 -2.91 0.65
C HIS A 32 -0.03 -1.53 1.01
N GLY A 33 -1.26 -1.26 0.59
CA GLY A 33 -2.06 -0.20 1.17
C GLY A 33 -3.48 -0.26 0.63
N SER A 34 -4.43 0.04 1.51
CA SER A 34 -5.86 -0.07 1.25
C SER A 34 -6.27 0.68 -0.01
N ASP A 35 -7.23 0.12 -0.74
CA ASP A 35 -7.66 0.60 -2.05
C ASP A 35 -8.83 1.59 -1.99
N ALA A 36 -9.58 1.65 -0.89
CA ALA A 36 -10.70 2.55 -0.67
C ALA A 36 -10.80 3.00 0.81
N PRO A 37 -11.53 4.08 1.12
CA PRO A 37 -11.78 4.51 2.50
C PRO A 37 -12.46 3.43 3.36
N GLU A 38 -13.38 2.66 2.77
CA GLU A 38 -14.11 1.61 3.46
C GLU A 38 -13.19 0.45 3.84
N THR A 39 -12.37 -0.03 2.88
CA THR A 39 -11.39 -1.10 3.13
C THR A 39 -10.27 -0.63 4.05
N ALA A 40 -9.90 0.65 4.01
CA ALA A 40 -8.97 1.22 4.97
C ALA A 40 -9.51 1.15 6.41
N ALA A 41 -10.78 1.48 6.63
CA ALA A 41 -11.39 1.39 7.96
C ALA A 41 -11.40 -0.06 8.49
N GLU A 42 -11.73 -1.03 7.62
CA GLU A 42 -11.71 -2.45 7.95
C GLU A 42 -10.29 -2.96 8.26
N GLU A 43 -9.32 -2.65 7.38
CA GLU A 43 -7.93 -3.08 7.55
C GLU A 43 -7.27 -2.45 8.79
N ILE A 44 -7.50 -1.17 9.06
CA ILE A 44 -6.96 -0.52 10.26
C ILE A 44 -7.49 -1.21 11.52
N ALA A 45 -8.80 -1.48 11.59
CA ALA A 45 -9.41 -2.16 12.73
C ALA A 45 -8.99 -3.63 12.86
N PHE A 46 -8.61 -4.28 11.75
CA PHE A 46 -8.08 -5.63 11.75
C PHE A 46 -6.66 -5.69 12.33
N TRP A 47 -5.80 -4.73 12.00
CA TRP A 47 -4.38 -4.73 12.38
C TRP A 47 -4.08 -4.04 13.71
N PHE A 48 -4.87 -3.05 14.11
CA PHE A 48 -4.62 -2.25 15.31
C PHE A 48 -5.82 -2.27 16.24
N ALA A 49 -5.56 -2.51 17.52
CA ALA A 49 -6.52 -2.25 18.58
C ALA A 49 -6.78 -0.75 18.72
N GLY A 50 -7.99 -0.39 19.14
CA GLY A 50 -8.40 1.03 19.25
C GLY A 50 -7.56 1.88 20.20
N CYS A 51 -6.76 1.27 21.09
CA CYS A 51 -5.82 1.98 21.96
C CYS A 51 -4.41 2.14 21.39
N GLU A 52 -4.10 1.53 20.25
CA GLU A 52 -2.79 1.64 19.59
C GLU A 52 -2.70 2.85 18.66
N VAL A 53 -3.84 3.38 18.20
CA VAL A 53 -3.92 4.61 17.42
C VAL A 53 -3.86 5.81 18.37
N VAL A 54 -2.70 6.46 18.43
CA VAL A 54 -2.42 7.58 19.33
C VAL A 54 -2.05 8.84 18.55
N GLY A 55 -2.44 10.01 19.05
CA GLY A 55 -2.20 11.31 18.40
C GLY A 55 -3.20 12.36 18.84
#